data_AF-A0A0D2LA04-F1
#
_entry.id   AF-A0A0D2LA04-F1
#
_cell.length_a   1.000
_cell.length_b   1.000
_cell.length_c   1.000
_cell.angle_alpha   90.00
_cell.angle_beta   90.00
_cell.angle_gamma   90.00
#
_symmetry.space_group_name_H-M   'P 1'
#
loop_
_entity.id
_entity.type
_entity.pdbx_description
1 polymer ?
#
loop_
_entity_poly.entity_id
_entity_poly.type
_entity_poly.pdbx_seq_one_letter_code
_entity_poly.pdbx_strand_id
1 'polypeptide(L)'
;MSTLPSMHTRLWLLPNADKGTMGLSLRHLSTTPSVANDTLTKTESHKEASPVHPQENPGSSSMHTSPLTKHDAVSTVPGLVRGDWVLFHPVYSPEELRAVEVLHRQRKTLGDKLAFGMVKLARTIFDFVSGYKHVESPPAPGMTIEELRKAGYLLSDKQWLDRILFLETIAGVPGMVAATLRHLTSLRLMRRDSGWIHTCLEEAENERMHLMTFMTLRQPSMLFRLMILGAQGVFYNLFFLSYLISPRICHRFVGHLEEEAVLTYTRCIADMEAGRIPEWTGKPAPEIAIDYWRLPDDAKLLDVIYAVRSDETTHRFVNHSLANLNPSTDVNPFALREPDMHTKGRKIEFERSESEEYVKQSHELMTKERINASKPT
;
A
#
# COMPACT_ATOMS: atom_id res chain seq x y z
N MET A 1 -42.79 11.38 66.03
CA MET A 1 -42.87 9.94 65.66
C MET A 1 -42.78 9.88 64.14
N SER A 2 -41.56 9.80 63.59
CA SER A 2 -40.83 8.56 63.26
C SER A 2 -41.47 7.83 62.06
N THR A 3 -40.88 7.99 60.86
CA THR A 3 -40.15 6.95 60.11
C THR A 3 -39.81 7.45 58.69
N LEU A 4 -38.51 7.60 58.43
CA LEU A 4 -37.87 7.66 57.10
C LEU A 4 -37.62 6.23 56.59
N PRO A 5 -37.56 5.99 55.27
CA PRO A 5 -36.88 4.81 54.72
C PRO A 5 -35.53 5.17 54.08
N SER A 6 -34.48 4.66 54.72
CA SER A 6 -33.23 4.07 54.20
C SER A 6 -32.62 4.56 52.88
N MET A 7 -31.46 5.20 53.02
CA MET A 7 -30.39 5.29 52.02
C MET A 7 -29.82 3.91 51.67
N HIS A 8 -29.60 3.63 50.39
CA HIS A 8 -28.62 2.64 49.95
C HIS A 8 -27.63 3.28 48.99
N THR A 9 -26.49 3.68 49.55
CA THR A 9 -25.22 3.92 48.88
C THR A 9 -24.71 2.57 48.36
N ARG A 10 -24.62 2.37 47.03
CA ARG A 10 -23.83 1.27 46.47
C ARG A 10 -22.45 1.79 46.09
N LEU A 11 -21.50 1.38 46.91
CA LEU A 11 -20.07 1.54 46.74
C LEU A 11 -19.61 0.76 45.50
N TRP A 12 -18.67 1.36 44.79
CA TRP A 12 -17.95 0.82 43.64
C TRP A 12 -17.33 -0.55 43.92
N LEU A 13 -17.67 -1.54 43.09
CA LEU A 13 -16.90 -2.76 42.90
C LEU A 13 -16.61 -2.88 41.40
N LEU A 14 -15.34 -2.66 41.06
CA LEU A 14 -14.73 -2.93 39.77
C LEU A 14 -14.92 -4.41 39.43
N PRO A 15 -15.45 -4.78 38.24
CA PRO A 15 -15.22 -6.10 37.69
C PRO A 15 -13.77 -6.17 37.22
N ASN A 16 -13.10 -7.25 37.62
CA ASN A 16 -11.73 -7.60 37.28
C ASN A 16 -11.38 -7.30 35.82
N ALA A 17 -10.21 -6.71 35.63
CA ALA A 17 -9.52 -6.65 34.36
C ALA A 17 -9.17 -8.07 33.94
N ASP A 18 -10.04 -8.70 33.15
CA ASP A 18 -9.63 -9.82 32.34
C ASP A 18 -8.62 -9.28 31.33
N LYS A 19 -7.38 -9.72 31.49
CA LYS A 19 -6.31 -9.56 30.52
C LYS A 19 -6.76 -10.27 29.24
N GLY A 20 -7.44 -9.52 28.38
CA GLY A 20 -7.72 -9.94 27.02
C GLY A 20 -6.39 -10.20 26.33
N THR A 21 -6.07 -11.48 26.18
CA THR A 21 -5.09 -11.96 25.22
C THR A 21 -5.43 -11.34 23.86
N MET A 22 -4.61 -10.39 23.41
CA MET A 22 -4.59 -9.98 22.01
C MET A 22 -4.44 -11.25 21.18
N GLY A 23 -5.47 -11.60 20.41
CA GLY A 23 -5.35 -12.60 19.35
C GLY A 23 -4.39 -12.05 18.31
N LEU A 24 -3.11 -12.37 18.48
CA LEU A 24 -2.05 -12.07 17.52
C LEU A 24 -2.25 -13.00 16.32
N SER A 25 -2.94 -12.52 15.28
CA SER A 25 -2.87 -13.15 13.96
C SER A 25 -1.47 -12.93 13.39
N LEU A 26 -0.69 -14.00 13.29
CA LEU A 26 0.67 -13.99 12.76
C LEU A 26 0.63 -13.88 11.24
N ARG A 27 1.11 -12.76 10.68
CA ARG A 27 1.52 -12.69 9.27
C ARG A 27 3.04 -12.85 9.19
N HIS A 28 3.48 -14.03 8.79
CA HIS A 28 4.88 -14.26 8.43
C HIS A 28 5.19 -13.68 7.06
N LEU A 29 6.31 -12.98 6.94
CA LEU A 29 6.99 -12.81 5.65
C LEU A 29 7.61 -14.16 5.26
N SER A 30 6.79 -15.07 4.74
CA SER A 30 7.29 -16.34 4.20
C SER A 30 7.78 -16.11 2.78
N THR A 31 9.08 -15.87 2.61
CA THR A 31 9.76 -16.54 1.50
C THR A 31 9.92 -17.99 1.94
N THR A 32 9.24 -18.91 1.28
CA THR A 32 9.35 -20.33 1.64
C THR A 32 10.81 -20.78 1.59
N PRO A 33 11.20 -21.74 2.44
CA PRO A 33 12.53 -22.32 2.40
C PRO A 33 12.64 -23.15 1.13
N SER A 34 13.43 -22.67 0.16
CA SER A 34 13.88 -23.56 -0.92
C SER A 34 14.83 -24.57 -0.30
N VAL A 35 14.35 -25.81 -0.22
CA VAL A 35 15.07 -27.09 -0.17
C VAL A 35 16.54 -26.99 0.24
N ALA A 36 16.86 -27.56 1.40
CA ALA A 36 18.23 -27.87 1.78
C ALA A 36 18.89 -28.71 0.66
N ASN A 37 19.66 -28.06 -0.22
CA ASN A 37 20.69 -28.73 -0.99
C ASN A 37 21.90 -28.85 -0.07
N ASP A 38 21.99 -30.01 0.57
CA ASP A 38 23.02 -30.38 1.55
C ASP A 38 24.38 -30.67 0.90
N THR A 39 24.81 -29.81 -0.03
CA THR A 39 26.09 -29.94 -0.74
C THR A 39 26.71 -28.57 -0.96
N LEU A 40 27.07 -27.87 0.11
CA LEU A 40 28.09 -26.82 0.08
C LEU A 40 28.78 -26.74 1.47
N THR A 41 29.26 -27.88 1.95
CA THR A 41 30.39 -27.92 2.86
C THR A 41 31.65 -28.15 2.03
N LYS A 42 32.33 -27.06 1.63
CA LYS A 42 33.80 -26.98 1.66
C LYS A 42 34.28 -25.61 1.21
N THR A 43 35.16 -25.10 2.07
CA THR A 43 36.12 -24.02 1.92
C THR A 43 36.87 -24.07 0.59
N GLU A 44 37.33 -22.89 0.16
CA GLU A 44 38.30 -22.61 -0.94
C GLU A 44 37.72 -22.36 -2.33
N SER A 45 37.62 -21.07 -2.70
CA SER A 45 38.28 -20.56 -3.91
C SER A 45 38.05 -19.05 -4.07
N HIS A 46 38.77 -18.25 -3.29
CA HIS A 46 39.27 -16.97 -3.82
C HIS A 46 40.46 -17.29 -4.70
N LYS A 47 40.31 -17.24 -6.02
CA LYS A 47 41.36 -16.92 -7.00
C LYS A 47 40.81 -16.95 -8.41
N GLU A 48 41.39 -16.07 -9.22
CA GLU A 48 41.31 -15.98 -10.68
C GLU A 48 40.18 -15.11 -11.27
N ALA A 49 40.55 -13.83 -11.38
CA ALA A 49 40.11 -12.93 -12.42
C ALA A 49 40.42 -13.48 -13.82
N SER A 50 39.56 -13.09 -14.76
CA SER A 50 39.42 -13.49 -16.17
C SER A 50 40.69 -13.57 -17.04
N PRO A 51 40.57 -14.23 -18.21
CA PRO A 51 40.96 -13.55 -19.46
C PRO A 51 39.93 -13.70 -20.62
N VAL A 52 39.50 -12.53 -21.11
CA VAL A 52 39.31 -12.03 -22.50
C VAL A 52 39.10 -12.99 -23.72
N HIS A 53 37.94 -12.80 -24.39
CA HIS A 53 37.55 -12.85 -25.84
C HIS A 53 37.55 -14.17 -26.66
N PRO A 54 36.75 -14.33 -27.75
CA PRO A 54 36.37 -13.30 -28.75
C PRO A 54 34.90 -13.25 -29.26
N GLN A 55 34.61 -12.12 -29.92
CA GLN A 55 33.45 -11.79 -30.74
C GLN A 55 33.27 -12.76 -31.92
N GLU A 56 32.05 -13.24 -32.14
CA GLU A 56 31.55 -13.67 -33.46
C GLU A 56 30.15 -13.13 -33.70
N ASN A 57 30.03 -12.33 -34.76
CA ASN A 57 28.85 -12.16 -35.62
C ASN A 57 29.44 -12.18 -37.04
N PRO A 58 28.85 -12.87 -38.04
CA PRO A 58 27.55 -12.44 -38.58
C PRO A 58 26.66 -13.53 -39.23
N GLY A 59 25.35 -13.26 -39.31
CA GLY A 59 24.58 -13.48 -40.54
C GLY A 59 23.55 -14.62 -40.59
N SER A 60 22.31 -14.20 -40.92
CA SER A 60 21.26 -14.94 -41.67
C SER A 60 20.16 -15.67 -40.89
N SER A 61 18.97 -15.05 -40.98
CA SER A 61 17.65 -15.66 -41.23
C SER A 61 17.08 -16.68 -40.23
N SER A 62 16.23 -16.21 -39.33
CA SER A 62 14.80 -16.52 -39.42
C SER A 62 14.03 -15.58 -38.50
N MET A 63 13.01 -14.95 -39.05
CA MET A 63 12.11 -14.05 -38.34
C MET A 63 11.13 -14.90 -37.51
N HIS A 64 11.63 -15.53 -36.45
CA HIS A 64 10.79 -16.13 -35.41
C HIS A 64 10.64 -15.09 -34.30
N THR A 65 9.59 -14.27 -34.41
CA THR A 65 9.14 -13.44 -33.31
C THR A 65 8.75 -14.35 -32.15
N SER A 66 9.54 -14.31 -31.08
CA SER A 66 9.26 -15.04 -29.85
C SER A 66 7.87 -14.64 -29.32
N PRO A 67 7.05 -15.59 -28.82
CA PRO A 67 5.77 -15.25 -28.19
C PRO A 67 5.93 -14.30 -26.98
N LEU A 68 7.15 -14.14 -26.46
CA LEU A 68 7.51 -13.21 -25.37
C LEU A 68 7.65 -11.74 -25.79
N THR A 69 7.63 -11.40 -27.09
CA THR A 69 7.97 -10.04 -27.56
C THR A 69 6.85 -9.32 -28.30
N LYS A 70 5.57 -9.60 -28.01
CA LYS A 70 4.48 -8.69 -28.42
C LYS A 70 4.25 -7.65 -27.34
N HIS A 71 4.15 -6.38 -27.75
CA HIS A 71 3.94 -5.24 -26.86
C HIS A 71 2.60 -5.28 -26.10
N ASP A 72 1.66 -6.12 -26.56
CA ASP A 72 0.33 -6.39 -26.00
C ASP A 72 0.13 -7.89 -25.67
N ALA A 73 1.20 -8.67 -25.45
CA ALA A 73 1.08 -10.06 -25.01
C ALA A 73 0.54 -10.13 -23.57
N VAL A 74 -0.78 -10.01 -23.41
CA VAL A 74 -1.46 -10.90 -22.48
C VAL A 74 -1.12 -12.31 -22.96
N SER A 75 -0.32 -12.97 -22.14
CA SER A 75 0.41 -14.19 -22.43
C SER A 75 -0.45 -15.21 -23.17
N THR A 76 0.09 -15.81 -24.24
CA THR A 76 -0.43 -17.05 -24.85
C THR A 76 -0.08 -18.29 -24.02
N VAL A 77 0.20 -18.08 -22.73
CA VAL A 77 0.35 -19.10 -21.69
C VAL A 77 -1.06 -19.34 -21.10
N PRO A 78 -1.44 -20.58 -20.75
CA PRO A 78 -2.77 -20.91 -20.26
C PRO A 78 -3.25 -19.92 -19.19
N GLY A 79 -4.54 -19.55 -19.26
CA GLY A 79 -5.20 -18.73 -18.24
C GLY A 79 -4.92 -19.29 -16.86
N LEU A 80 -4.57 -18.38 -15.95
CA LEU A 80 -4.01 -18.63 -14.62
C LEU A 80 -2.50 -18.90 -14.59
N VAL A 81 -1.70 -17.84 -14.74
CA VAL A 81 -0.32 -17.89 -14.26
C VAL A 81 -0.31 -17.57 -12.76
N ARG A 82 -0.62 -18.56 -11.92
CA ARG A 82 -0.30 -18.53 -10.49
C ARG A 82 1.22 -18.57 -10.35
N GLY A 83 1.88 -17.43 -10.12
CA GLY A 83 3.32 -17.39 -9.90
C GLY A 83 3.81 -16.23 -9.05
N ASP A 84 4.81 -16.54 -8.25
CA ASP A 84 5.46 -15.74 -7.19
C ASP A 84 6.45 -14.70 -7.73
N TRP A 85 6.08 -13.94 -8.77
CA TRP A 85 6.88 -12.79 -9.25
C TRP A 85 6.42 -11.46 -8.68
N VAL A 86 5.35 -11.47 -7.90
CA VAL A 86 4.86 -10.32 -7.14
C VAL A 86 5.60 -10.28 -5.80
N LEU A 87 5.99 -9.08 -5.37
CA LEU A 87 6.44 -8.81 -4.01
C LEU A 87 5.33 -9.14 -3.00
N PHE A 88 5.66 -9.11 -1.72
CA PHE A 88 4.69 -9.40 -0.67
C PHE A 88 3.44 -8.52 -0.86
N HIS A 89 2.27 -9.15 -0.80
CA HIS A 89 1.00 -8.46 -0.87
C HIS A 89 0.10 -9.00 0.25
N PRO A 90 -0.57 -8.11 1.00
CA PRO A 90 -1.41 -8.55 2.11
C PRO A 90 -2.69 -9.24 1.59
N VAL A 91 -3.03 -10.38 2.20
CA VAL A 91 -4.33 -11.02 2.03
C VAL A 91 -5.21 -10.66 3.22
N TYR A 92 -6.34 -10.00 3.00
CA TYR A 92 -7.17 -9.47 4.09
C TYR A 92 -8.30 -10.40 4.50
N SER A 93 -8.52 -10.55 5.80
CA SER A 93 -9.77 -11.12 6.30
C SER A 93 -10.93 -10.12 6.16
N PRO A 94 -12.19 -10.59 6.06
CA PRO A 94 -13.36 -9.70 6.03
C PRO A 94 -13.47 -8.76 7.23
N GLU A 95 -12.97 -9.17 8.39
CA GLU A 95 -12.94 -8.37 9.61
C GLU A 95 -11.90 -7.24 9.51
N GLU A 96 -10.74 -7.52 8.92
CA GLU A 96 -9.69 -6.54 8.69
C GLU A 96 -10.12 -5.44 7.71
N LEU A 97 -10.79 -5.82 6.60
CA LEU A 97 -11.30 -4.86 5.60
C LEU A 97 -12.25 -3.81 6.21
N ARG A 98 -12.97 -4.20 7.28
CA ARG A 98 -13.92 -3.33 8.02
C ARG A 98 -13.29 -2.58 9.19
N ALA A 99 -12.05 -2.90 9.58
CA ALA A 99 -11.37 -2.26 10.69
C ALA A 99 -10.75 -0.89 10.35
N VAL A 100 -10.77 -0.51 9.07
CA VAL A 100 -10.17 0.74 8.57
C VAL A 100 -10.99 1.97 8.96
N GLU A 101 -10.32 2.92 9.64
CA GLU A 101 -10.85 4.24 9.94
C GLU A 101 -10.13 5.33 9.13
N VAL A 102 -10.86 6.41 8.83
CA VAL A 102 -10.26 7.63 8.28
C VAL A 102 -9.60 8.39 9.42
N LEU A 103 -8.26 8.39 9.43
CA LEU A 103 -7.46 9.02 10.47
C LEU A 103 -6.68 10.20 9.89
N HIS A 104 -6.45 11.21 10.72
CA HIS A 104 -5.65 12.38 10.36
C HIS A 104 -4.53 12.61 11.34
N ARG A 105 -3.31 12.73 10.83
CA ARG A 105 -2.17 12.99 11.68
C ARG A 105 -2.10 14.46 12.11
N GLN A 106 -1.79 14.70 13.38
CA GLN A 106 -1.44 16.04 13.85
C GLN A 106 -0.12 16.55 13.24
N ARG A 107 -0.08 17.83 12.91
CA ARG A 107 1.06 18.50 12.26
C ARG A 107 1.99 19.11 13.30
N LYS A 108 2.94 18.31 13.81
CA LYS A 108 3.80 18.68 14.94
C LYS A 108 4.91 19.65 14.54
N THR A 109 5.59 19.38 13.42
CA THR A 109 6.77 20.14 12.98
C THR A 109 6.46 21.08 11.80
N LEU A 110 7.39 21.99 11.48
CA LEU A 110 7.31 22.81 10.26
C LEU A 110 7.31 21.94 8.99
N GLY A 111 8.12 20.88 8.97
CA GLY A 111 8.13 19.91 7.87
C GLY A 111 6.79 19.20 7.70
N ASP A 112 6.12 18.85 8.81
CA ASP A 112 4.77 18.25 8.76
C ASP A 112 3.74 19.25 8.20
N LYS A 113 3.81 20.52 8.61
CA LYS A 113 2.92 21.57 8.09
C LYS A 113 3.13 21.79 6.59
N LEU A 114 4.39 21.77 6.13
CA LEU A 114 4.74 21.89 4.71
C LEU A 114 4.19 20.70 3.91
N ALA A 115 4.49 19.47 4.34
CA ALA A 115 4.04 18.25 3.68
C ALA A 115 2.50 18.22 3.55
N PHE A 116 1.79 18.46 4.66
CA PHE A 116 0.33 18.54 4.65
C PHE A 116 -0.18 19.66 3.73
N GLY A 117 0.41 20.85 3.79
CA GLY A 117 0.02 21.98 2.95
C GLY A 117 0.14 21.67 1.47
N MET A 118 1.23 21.01 1.07
CA MET A 118 1.43 20.56 -0.32
C MET A 118 0.38 19.55 -0.76
N VAL A 119 0.07 18.55 0.08
CA VAL A 119 -0.98 17.57 -0.23
C VAL A 119 -2.35 18.23 -0.35
N LYS A 120 -2.73 19.10 0.59
CA LYS A 120 -4.02 19.80 0.51
C LYS A 120 -4.09 20.71 -0.70
N LEU A 121 -3.00 21.38 -1.07
CA LEU A 121 -2.94 22.18 -2.29
C LEU A 121 -3.13 21.31 -3.54
N ALA A 122 -2.39 20.20 -3.65
CA ALA A 122 -2.50 19.27 -4.76
C ALA A 122 -3.93 18.71 -4.88
N ARG A 123 -4.51 18.27 -3.75
CA ARG A 123 -5.89 17.80 -3.66
C ARG A 123 -6.88 18.86 -4.14
N THR A 124 -6.73 20.09 -3.68
CA THR A 124 -7.63 21.21 -4.04
C THR A 124 -7.56 21.50 -5.53
N ILE A 125 -6.36 21.56 -6.10
CA ILE A 125 -6.15 21.77 -7.53
C ILE A 125 -6.76 20.62 -8.34
N PHE A 126 -6.48 19.37 -7.94
CA PHE A 126 -6.99 18.19 -8.64
C PHE A 126 -8.51 18.11 -8.62
N ASP A 127 -9.14 18.33 -7.46
CA ASP A 127 -10.59 18.31 -7.30
C ASP A 127 -11.24 19.45 -8.09
N PHE A 128 -10.61 20.64 -8.13
CA PHE A 128 -11.06 21.76 -8.96
C PHE A 128 -11.00 21.43 -10.47
N VAL A 129 -9.87 20.90 -10.96
CA VAL A 129 -9.66 20.57 -12.38
C VAL A 129 -10.54 19.40 -12.82
N SER A 130 -10.73 18.40 -11.97
CA SER A 130 -11.61 17.26 -12.24
C SER A 130 -13.10 17.58 -12.06
N GLY A 131 -13.42 18.74 -11.45
CA GLY A 131 -14.80 19.15 -11.17
C GLY A 131 -15.47 18.39 -10.03
N TYR A 132 -14.69 17.66 -9.21
CA TYR A 132 -15.21 16.89 -8.10
C TYR A 132 -15.43 17.76 -6.86
N LYS A 133 -16.68 17.85 -6.39
CA LYS A 133 -17.10 18.63 -5.23
C LYS A 133 -17.76 17.70 -4.23
N HIS A 134 -17.00 16.83 -3.59
CA HIS A 134 -17.59 15.90 -2.62
C HIS A 134 -18.35 16.66 -1.51
N VAL A 135 -19.57 16.23 -1.23
CA VAL A 135 -20.42 16.71 -0.13
C VAL A 135 -20.94 15.52 0.66
N GLU A 136 -20.99 15.64 1.99
CA GLU A 136 -21.49 14.57 2.87
C GLU A 136 -23.00 14.35 2.72
N SER A 137 -23.72 15.39 2.29
CA SER A 137 -25.15 15.33 2.03
C SER A 137 -25.50 16.18 0.82
N PRO A 138 -26.46 15.75 -0.02
CA PRO A 138 -26.98 16.55 -1.12
C PRO A 138 -27.43 17.94 -0.63
N PRO A 139 -27.16 19.01 -1.38
CA PRO A 139 -27.59 20.36 -1.02
C PRO A 139 -29.12 20.52 -1.02
N ALA A 140 -29.85 19.64 -1.72
CA ALA A 140 -31.30 19.56 -1.68
C ALA A 140 -31.77 18.10 -1.51
N PRO A 141 -32.79 17.84 -0.66
CA PRO A 141 -33.39 16.52 -0.55
C PRO A 141 -34.01 16.08 -1.88
N GLY A 142 -33.84 14.82 -2.27
CA GLY A 142 -34.51 14.22 -3.42
C GLY A 142 -33.87 14.46 -4.79
N MET A 143 -32.66 15.04 -4.86
CA MET A 143 -31.92 15.13 -6.12
C MET A 143 -31.63 13.73 -6.70
N THR A 144 -31.82 13.59 -8.01
CA THR A 144 -31.49 12.37 -8.74
C THR A 144 -29.97 12.18 -8.88
N ILE A 145 -29.53 10.94 -9.16
CA ILE A 145 -28.11 10.63 -9.43
C ILE A 145 -27.57 11.49 -10.57
N GLU A 146 -28.36 11.73 -11.61
CA GLU A 146 -27.96 12.54 -12.77
C GLU A 146 -27.71 14.01 -12.40
N GLU A 147 -28.59 14.60 -11.58
CA GLU A 147 -28.44 15.97 -11.11
C GLU A 147 -27.21 16.11 -10.19
N LEU A 148 -26.98 15.14 -9.29
CA LEU A 148 -25.81 15.11 -8.43
C LEU A 148 -24.51 15.01 -9.24
N ARG A 149 -24.49 14.19 -10.29
CA ARG A 149 -23.34 14.06 -11.21
C ARG A 149 -23.09 15.33 -12.00
N LYS A 150 -24.15 15.93 -12.57
CA LYS A 150 -24.04 17.19 -13.33
C LYS A 150 -23.52 18.34 -12.48
N ALA A 151 -23.88 18.37 -11.19
CA ALA A 151 -23.40 19.36 -10.25
C ALA A 151 -21.98 19.08 -9.69
N GLY A 152 -21.42 17.90 -9.98
CA GLY A 152 -20.09 17.47 -9.51
C GLY A 152 -20.06 16.90 -8.09
N TYR A 153 -21.23 16.67 -7.48
CA TYR A 153 -21.35 16.13 -6.12
C TYR A 153 -21.15 14.62 -6.05
N LEU A 154 -21.37 13.92 -7.18
CA LEU A 154 -21.24 12.48 -7.32
C LEU A 154 -20.47 12.17 -8.60
N LEU A 155 -19.59 11.17 -8.57
CA LEU A 155 -18.88 10.71 -9.76
C LEU A 155 -19.60 9.52 -10.39
N SER A 156 -19.62 9.48 -11.72
CA SER A 156 -19.92 8.25 -12.47
C SER A 156 -18.80 7.22 -12.35
N ASP A 157 -19.06 5.99 -12.76
CA ASP A 157 -18.03 4.94 -12.89
C ASP A 157 -16.82 5.41 -13.69
N LYS A 158 -17.04 6.06 -14.83
CA LYS A 158 -15.96 6.55 -15.70
C LYS A 158 -15.14 7.64 -15.02
N GLN A 159 -15.78 8.56 -14.29
CA GLN A 159 -15.09 9.62 -13.57
C GLN A 159 -14.32 9.08 -12.35
N TRP A 160 -14.86 8.08 -11.66
CA TRP A 160 -14.11 7.35 -10.63
C TRP A 160 -12.87 6.68 -11.22
N LEU A 161 -13.01 5.97 -12.34
CA LEU A 161 -11.86 5.34 -13.01
C LEU A 161 -10.85 6.36 -13.52
N ASP A 162 -11.28 7.47 -14.12
CA ASP A 162 -10.36 8.53 -14.56
C ASP A 162 -9.58 9.11 -13.37
N ARG A 163 -10.24 9.31 -12.23
CA ARG A 163 -9.59 9.78 -11.00
C ARG A 163 -8.57 8.77 -10.49
N ILE A 164 -8.99 7.51 -10.32
CA ILE A 164 -8.16 6.44 -9.78
C ILE A 164 -6.96 6.23 -10.70
N LEU A 165 -7.19 5.93 -11.98
CA LEU A 165 -6.12 5.70 -12.98
C LEU A 165 -5.10 6.84 -13.01
N PHE A 166 -5.53 8.10 -12.90
CA PHE A 166 -4.58 9.21 -12.87
C PHE A 166 -3.74 9.19 -11.59
N LEU A 167 -4.38 9.08 -10.43
CA LEU A 167 -3.70 9.17 -9.14
C LEU A 167 -2.78 7.96 -8.88
N GLU A 168 -3.19 6.75 -9.24
CA GLU A 168 -2.36 5.53 -9.08
C GLU A 168 -1.07 5.59 -9.92
N THR A 169 -1.08 6.27 -11.09
CA THR A 169 0.15 6.47 -11.87
C THR A 169 1.17 7.37 -11.19
N ILE A 170 0.71 8.19 -10.25
CA ILE A 170 1.54 9.10 -9.45
C ILE A 170 1.90 8.44 -8.12
N ALA A 171 0.98 7.69 -7.51
CA ALA A 171 1.17 6.97 -6.24
C ALA A 171 2.30 5.93 -6.30
N GLY A 172 2.51 5.26 -7.44
CA GLY A 172 3.63 4.32 -7.59
C GLY A 172 5.03 4.95 -7.69
N VAL A 173 5.16 6.27 -7.73
CA VAL A 173 6.45 6.97 -7.92
C VAL A 173 7.26 7.12 -6.62
N PRO A 174 6.71 7.60 -5.49
CA PRO A 174 7.45 7.85 -4.27
C PRO A 174 8.23 6.65 -3.73
N GLY A 175 7.59 5.49 -3.60
CA GLY A 175 8.22 4.25 -3.15
C GLY A 175 9.41 3.87 -4.03
N MET A 176 9.26 3.96 -5.36
CA MET A 176 10.32 3.65 -6.32
C MET A 176 11.52 4.59 -6.20
N VAL A 177 11.27 5.90 -6.06
CA VAL A 177 12.33 6.90 -5.87
C VAL A 177 13.07 6.67 -4.55
N ALA A 178 12.33 6.45 -3.46
CA ALA A 178 12.90 6.17 -2.15
C ALA A 178 13.76 4.90 -2.18
N ALA A 179 13.24 3.81 -2.74
CA ALA A 179 13.95 2.56 -2.91
C ALA A 179 15.24 2.74 -3.74
N THR A 180 15.16 3.42 -4.89
CA THR A 180 16.32 3.65 -5.77
C THR A 180 17.42 4.44 -5.07
N LEU A 181 17.06 5.55 -4.41
CA LEU A 181 18.02 6.39 -3.70
C LEU A 181 18.67 5.66 -2.52
N ARG A 182 17.89 4.89 -1.76
CA ARG A 182 18.41 4.07 -0.67
C ARG A 182 19.28 2.92 -1.17
N HIS A 183 18.88 2.25 -2.25
CA HIS A 183 19.63 1.20 -2.90
C HIS A 183 21.02 1.68 -3.35
N LEU A 184 21.07 2.77 -4.12
CA LEU A 184 22.33 3.37 -4.53
C LEU A 184 23.17 3.87 -3.34
N THR A 185 22.54 4.22 -2.22
CA THR A 185 23.22 4.59 -0.97
C THR A 185 23.88 3.39 -0.30
N SER A 186 23.15 2.29 -0.18
CA SER A 186 23.66 1.02 0.33
C SER A 186 24.86 0.54 -0.48
N LEU A 187 24.77 0.59 -1.82
CA LEU A 187 25.85 0.20 -2.72
C LEU A 187 27.10 1.09 -2.57
N ARG A 188 26.96 2.42 -2.70
CA ARG A 188 28.12 3.31 -2.68
C ARG A 188 28.81 3.40 -1.32
N LEU A 189 28.08 3.15 -0.23
CA LEU A 189 28.62 3.14 1.13
C LEU A 189 29.02 1.74 1.61
N MET A 190 28.71 0.68 0.86
CA MET A 190 28.92 -0.72 1.23
C MET A 190 28.29 -1.07 2.59
N ARG A 191 27.05 -0.64 2.82
CA ARG A 191 26.32 -0.81 4.09
C ARG A 191 24.99 -1.53 3.88
N ARG A 192 24.54 -2.26 4.89
CA ARG A 192 23.17 -2.79 4.92
C ARG A 192 22.16 -1.64 5.00
N ASP A 193 21.04 -1.83 4.33
CA ASP A 193 19.93 -0.86 4.30
C ASP A 193 18.94 -1.03 5.47
N SER A 194 18.92 -2.21 6.11
CA SER A 194 18.03 -2.55 7.22
C SER A 194 16.54 -2.61 6.85
N GLY A 195 16.24 -3.06 5.63
CA GLY A 195 14.90 -3.49 5.19
C GLY A 195 14.00 -2.40 4.65
N TRP A 196 14.51 -1.20 4.40
CA TRP A 196 13.74 -0.08 3.86
C TRP A 196 13.50 -0.20 2.35
N ILE A 197 14.52 -0.62 1.57
CA ILE A 197 14.44 -0.75 0.11
C ILE A 197 13.30 -1.69 -0.27
N HIS A 198 13.20 -2.84 0.40
CA HIS A 198 12.16 -3.83 0.11
C HIS A 198 10.76 -3.24 0.30
N THR A 199 10.47 -2.68 1.47
CA THR A 199 9.16 -2.07 1.77
C THR A 199 8.83 -0.93 0.79
N CYS A 200 9.79 -0.09 0.42
CA CYS A 200 9.55 0.97 -0.56
C CYS A 200 9.28 0.44 -1.98
N LEU A 201 9.92 -0.67 -2.39
CA LEU A 201 9.63 -1.32 -3.68
C LEU A 201 8.28 -2.01 -3.67
N GLU A 202 7.93 -2.63 -2.55
CA GLU A 202 6.66 -3.31 -2.34
C GLU A 202 5.49 -2.32 -2.43
N GLU A 203 5.58 -1.17 -1.76
CA GLU A 203 4.62 -0.07 -1.90
C GLU A 203 4.50 0.38 -3.37
N ALA A 204 5.62 0.63 -4.04
CA ALA A 204 5.59 1.06 -5.45
C ALA A 204 4.96 0.01 -6.39
N GLU A 205 5.16 -1.28 -6.12
CA GLU A 205 4.50 -2.34 -6.86
C GLU A 205 3.01 -2.43 -6.53
N ASN A 206 2.64 -2.30 -5.26
CA ASN A 206 1.27 -2.37 -4.81
C ASN A 206 0.40 -1.29 -5.51
N GLU A 207 0.88 -0.04 -5.53
CA GLU A 207 0.24 1.06 -6.27
C GLU A 207 0.16 0.79 -7.79
N ARG A 208 1.21 0.17 -8.36
CA ARG A 208 1.18 -0.26 -9.76
C ARG A 208 0.11 -1.34 -9.98
N MET A 209 -0.12 -2.23 -9.01
CA MET A 209 -1.16 -3.25 -9.08
C MET A 209 -2.57 -2.67 -8.92
N HIS A 210 -2.75 -1.58 -8.18
CA HIS A 210 -3.97 -0.76 -8.23
C HIS A 210 -4.22 -0.29 -9.67
N LEU A 211 -3.26 0.41 -10.27
CA LEU A 211 -3.34 0.90 -11.64
C LEU A 211 -3.67 -0.22 -12.63
N MET A 212 -2.93 -1.32 -12.60
CA MET A 212 -3.11 -2.44 -13.53
C MET A 212 -4.49 -3.09 -13.37
N THR A 213 -5.01 -3.16 -12.14
CA THR A 213 -6.38 -3.64 -11.87
C THR A 213 -7.41 -2.76 -12.54
N PHE A 214 -7.37 -1.44 -12.32
CA PHE A 214 -8.37 -0.52 -12.87
C PHE A 214 -8.24 -0.31 -14.38
N MET A 215 -7.05 -0.54 -14.96
CA MET A 215 -6.84 -0.55 -16.42
C MET A 215 -7.63 -1.66 -17.14
N THR A 216 -7.97 -2.75 -16.44
CA THR A 216 -8.86 -3.79 -16.99
C THR A 216 -10.31 -3.31 -17.16
N LEU A 217 -10.71 -2.29 -16.39
CA LEU A 217 -12.06 -1.74 -16.40
C LEU A 217 -12.21 -0.58 -17.38
N ARG A 218 -11.11 0.11 -17.71
CA ARG A 218 -11.13 1.26 -18.61
C ARG A 218 -9.79 1.44 -19.33
N GLN A 219 -9.89 1.63 -20.64
CA GLN A 219 -8.75 2.02 -21.47
C GLN A 219 -8.64 3.56 -21.55
N PRO A 220 -7.53 4.16 -21.11
CA PRO A 220 -7.33 5.60 -21.14
C PRO A 220 -7.09 6.10 -22.56
N SER A 221 -7.57 7.31 -22.85
CA SER A 221 -7.34 7.96 -24.15
C SER A 221 -5.88 8.40 -24.33
N MET A 222 -5.46 8.66 -25.57
CA MET A 222 -4.11 9.17 -25.86
C MET A 222 -3.83 10.50 -25.14
N LEU A 223 -4.82 11.39 -25.06
CA LEU A 223 -4.68 12.64 -24.32
C LEU A 223 -4.46 12.38 -22.82
N PHE A 224 -5.20 11.45 -22.23
CA PHE A 224 -5.04 11.08 -20.82
C PHE A 224 -3.64 10.51 -20.55
N ARG A 225 -3.14 9.64 -21.43
CA ARG A 225 -1.78 9.09 -21.35
C ARG A 225 -0.70 10.17 -21.49
N LEU A 226 -0.91 11.16 -22.36
CA LEU A 226 0.00 12.30 -22.49
C LEU A 226 0.01 13.17 -21.22
N MET A 227 -1.15 13.36 -20.58
CA MET A 227 -1.24 14.08 -19.29
C MET A 227 -0.48 13.33 -18.19
N ILE A 228 -0.61 11.99 -18.11
CA ILE A 228 0.15 11.17 -17.17
C ILE A 228 1.66 11.34 -17.40
N LEU A 229 2.12 11.26 -18.66
CA LEU A 229 3.52 11.43 -19.00
C LEU A 229 4.07 12.79 -18.52
N GLY A 230 3.32 13.87 -18.76
CA GLY A 230 3.68 15.20 -18.28
C GLY A 230 3.70 15.29 -16.75
N ALA A 231 2.67 14.75 -16.09
CA ALA A 231 2.55 14.75 -14.63
C ALA A 231 3.67 13.96 -13.96
N GLN A 232 3.97 12.75 -14.45
CA GLN A 232 5.10 11.93 -13.97
C GLN A 232 6.44 12.63 -14.23
N GLY A 233 6.62 13.23 -15.41
CA GLY A 233 7.84 13.98 -15.74
C GLY A 233 8.14 15.10 -14.73
N VAL A 234 7.11 15.83 -14.29
CA VAL A 234 7.28 16.87 -13.26
C VAL A 234 7.42 16.26 -11.87
N PHE A 235 6.49 15.37 -11.48
CA PHE A 235 6.40 14.86 -10.12
C PHE A 235 7.60 13.97 -9.75
N TYR A 236 8.03 13.07 -10.64
CA TYR A 236 9.19 12.22 -10.41
C TYR A 236 10.44 13.04 -10.09
N ASN A 237 10.74 14.05 -10.91
CA ASN A 237 11.92 14.88 -10.72
C ASN A 237 11.83 15.74 -9.45
N LEU A 238 10.66 16.33 -9.19
CA LEU A 238 10.44 17.10 -7.97
C LEU A 238 10.60 16.23 -6.72
N PHE A 239 9.97 15.05 -6.69
CA PHE A 239 10.04 14.14 -5.56
C PHE A 239 11.45 13.56 -5.37
N PHE A 240 12.14 13.21 -6.46
CA PHE A 240 13.55 12.78 -6.44
C PHE A 240 14.47 13.82 -5.78
N LEU A 241 14.40 15.08 -6.24
CA LEU A 241 15.19 16.15 -5.65
C LEU A 241 14.79 16.43 -4.19
N SER A 242 13.48 16.37 -3.88
CA SER A 242 13.00 16.54 -2.51
C SER A 242 13.50 15.44 -1.58
N TYR A 243 13.58 14.19 -2.05
CA TYR A 243 14.03 13.05 -1.25
C TYR A 243 15.54 13.13 -0.96
N LEU A 244 16.33 13.65 -1.91
CA LEU A 244 17.75 13.94 -1.67
C LEU A 244 17.95 14.99 -0.56
N ILE A 245 17.04 15.96 -0.45
CA ILE A 245 17.10 17.03 0.56
C ILE A 245 16.56 16.55 1.91
N SER A 246 15.37 15.92 1.91
CA SER A 246 14.71 15.48 3.14
C SER A 246 13.82 14.25 2.91
N PRO A 247 14.36 13.03 3.14
CA PRO A 247 13.57 11.79 3.13
C PRO A 247 12.39 11.84 4.12
N ARG A 248 12.60 12.47 5.28
CA ARG A 248 11.58 12.61 6.32
C ARG A 248 10.35 13.39 5.84
N ILE A 249 10.54 14.53 5.19
CA ILE A 249 9.43 15.33 4.67
C ILE A 249 8.74 14.57 3.53
N CYS A 250 9.49 13.85 2.70
CA CYS A 250 8.93 13.04 1.61
C CYS A 250 8.03 11.91 2.13
N HIS A 251 8.50 11.13 3.10
CA HIS A 251 7.65 10.10 3.74
C HIS A 251 6.44 10.73 4.44
N ARG A 252 6.59 11.90 5.08
CA ARG A 252 5.42 12.60 5.67
C ARG A 252 4.43 13.07 4.60
N PHE A 253 4.91 13.52 3.45
CA PHE A 253 4.08 13.92 2.31
C PHE A 253 3.29 12.74 1.77
N VAL A 254 3.94 11.58 1.56
CA VAL A 254 3.26 10.34 1.14
C VAL A 254 2.23 9.92 2.20
N GLY A 255 2.60 9.87 3.48
CA GLY A 255 1.63 9.54 4.55
C GLY A 255 0.37 10.41 4.54
N HIS A 256 0.49 11.70 4.20
CA HIS A 256 -0.67 12.58 4.02
C HIS A 256 -1.41 12.38 2.67
N LEU A 257 -0.72 12.00 1.60
CA LEU A 257 -1.40 11.56 0.36
C LEU A 257 -2.30 10.37 0.65
N GLU A 258 -1.80 9.39 1.41
CA GLU A 258 -2.57 8.19 1.69
C GLU A 258 -3.68 8.40 2.71
N GLU A 259 -3.58 9.41 3.59
CA GLU A 259 -4.77 9.88 4.34
C GLU A 259 -5.90 10.32 3.39
N GLU A 260 -5.58 11.03 2.31
CA GLU A 260 -6.56 11.45 1.31
C GLU A 260 -7.01 10.28 0.42
N ALA A 261 -6.15 9.29 0.16
CA ALA A 261 -6.50 8.07 -0.57
C ALA A 261 -7.50 7.22 0.23
N VAL A 262 -7.21 6.93 1.51
CA VAL A 262 -8.12 6.22 2.42
C VAL A 262 -9.48 6.92 2.51
N LEU A 263 -9.50 8.25 2.61
CA LEU A 263 -10.73 9.04 2.59
C LEU A 263 -11.48 8.90 1.25
N THR A 264 -10.75 8.93 0.13
CA THR A 264 -11.34 8.83 -1.22
C THR A 264 -11.98 7.48 -1.44
N TYR A 265 -11.30 6.39 -1.12
CA TYR A 265 -11.84 5.04 -1.24
C TYR A 265 -12.97 4.77 -0.25
N THR A 266 -12.92 5.34 0.96
CA THR A 266 -14.05 5.27 1.90
C THR A 266 -15.30 5.93 1.33
N ARG A 267 -15.16 7.09 0.67
CA ARG A 267 -16.27 7.76 -0.01
C ARG A 267 -16.79 6.95 -1.19
N CYS A 268 -15.89 6.36 -1.98
CA CYS A 268 -16.24 5.49 -3.10
C CYS A 268 -17.05 4.27 -2.63
N ILE A 269 -16.61 3.59 -1.59
CA ILE A 269 -17.33 2.47 -0.95
C ILE A 269 -18.72 2.92 -0.51
N ALA A 270 -18.83 4.05 0.20
CA ALA A 270 -20.12 4.56 0.64
C ALA A 270 -21.07 4.89 -0.52
N ASP A 271 -20.55 5.40 -1.65
CA ASP A 271 -21.34 5.62 -2.86
C ASP A 271 -21.80 4.31 -3.51
N MET A 272 -20.95 3.27 -3.53
CA MET A 272 -21.30 1.96 -4.04
C MET A 272 -22.36 1.27 -3.18
N GLU A 273 -22.18 1.26 -1.86
CA GLU A 273 -23.12 0.66 -0.90
C GLU A 273 -24.48 1.36 -0.92
N ALA A 274 -24.50 2.69 -1.09
CA ALA A 274 -25.73 3.47 -1.23
C ALA A 274 -26.38 3.36 -2.62
N GLY A 275 -25.83 2.55 -3.54
CA GLY A 275 -26.36 2.38 -4.90
C GLY A 275 -26.23 3.64 -5.78
N ARG A 276 -25.33 4.57 -5.43
CA ARG A 276 -25.10 5.83 -6.18
C ARG A 276 -24.22 5.64 -7.42
N ILE A 277 -23.64 4.45 -7.59
CA ILE A 277 -22.86 4.04 -8.78
C ILE A 277 -23.50 2.77 -9.37
N PRO A 278 -24.70 2.86 -9.99
CA PRO A 278 -25.43 1.71 -10.48
C PRO A 278 -24.64 0.86 -11.51
N GLU A 279 -23.72 1.48 -12.24
CA GLU A 279 -22.86 0.82 -13.23
C GLU A 279 -21.88 -0.20 -12.61
N TRP A 280 -21.65 -0.12 -11.30
CA TRP A 280 -20.76 -1.03 -10.57
C TRP A 280 -21.50 -2.02 -9.67
N THR A 281 -22.83 -1.88 -9.52
CA THR A 281 -23.64 -2.78 -8.71
C THR A 281 -23.51 -4.23 -9.22
N GLY A 282 -22.98 -5.12 -8.37
CA GLY A 282 -22.79 -6.54 -8.70
C GLY A 282 -21.71 -6.82 -9.75
N LYS A 283 -20.91 -5.84 -10.15
CA LYS A 283 -19.84 -6.02 -11.13
C LYS A 283 -18.78 -6.99 -10.57
N PRO A 284 -18.37 -8.04 -11.31
CA PRO A 284 -17.36 -8.98 -10.85
C PRO A 284 -16.00 -8.28 -10.69
N ALA A 285 -15.20 -8.78 -9.74
CA ALA A 285 -13.81 -8.38 -9.59
C ALA A 285 -13.00 -8.79 -10.84
N PRO A 286 -12.07 -7.95 -11.31
CA PRO A 286 -11.11 -8.37 -12.34
C PRO A 286 -10.28 -9.57 -11.90
N GLU A 287 -9.94 -10.47 -12.82
CA GLU A 287 -9.14 -11.68 -12.54
C GLU A 287 -7.77 -11.32 -11.90
N ILE A 288 -7.12 -10.27 -12.40
CA ILE A 288 -5.87 -9.74 -11.82
C ILE A 288 -6.02 -9.36 -10.34
N ALA A 289 -7.19 -8.86 -9.93
CA ALA A 289 -7.46 -8.48 -8.56
C ALA A 289 -7.74 -9.71 -7.68
N ILE A 290 -8.49 -10.68 -8.21
CA ILE A 290 -8.74 -11.96 -7.55
C ILE A 290 -7.41 -12.65 -7.25
N ASP A 291 -6.53 -12.72 -8.25
CA ASP A 291 -5.22 -13.34 -8.12
C ASP A 291 -4.31 -12.58 -7.14
N TYR A 292 -4.25 -11.25 -7.24
CA TYR A 292 -3.38 -10.42 -6.41
C TYR A 292 -3.85 -10.39 -4.96
N TRP A 293 -5.10 -10.03 -4.66
CA TRP A 293 -5.58 -9.98 -3.27
C TRP A 293 -6.06 -11.33 -2.71
N ARG A 294 -5.94 -12.42 -3.49
CA ARG A 294 -6.42 -13.78 -3.14
C ARG A 294 -7.91 -13.76 -2.76
N LEU A 295 -8.71 -13.00 -3.51
CA LEU A 295 -10.15 -12.90 -3.28
C LEU A 295 -10.86 -14.21 -3.70
N PRO A 296 -12.07 -14.47 -3.20
CA PRO A 296 -12.92 -15.53 -3.73
C PRO A 296 -13.25 -15.34 -5.21
N ASP A 297 -13.46 -16.43 -5.95
CA ASP A 297 -13.76 -16.41 -7.40
C ASP A 297 -15.03 -15.62 -7.75
N ASP A 298 -15.97 -15.50 -6.81
CA ASP A 298 -17.23 -14.77 -6.98
C ASP A 298 -17.19 -13.31 -6.50
N ALA A 299 -16.01 -12.84 -6.05
CA ALA A 299 -15.78 -11.50 -5.53
C ALA A 299 -16.25 -10.40 -6.49
N LYS A 300 -16.70 -9.28 -5.91
CA LYS A 300 -17.19 -8.12 -6.64
C LYS A 300 -16.16 -7.01 -6.65
N LEU A 301 -16.36 -6.04 -7.55
CA LEU A 301 -15.56 -4.83 -7.60
C LEU A 301 -15.55 -4.10 -6.24
N LEU A 302 -16.63 -4.17 -5.46
CA LEU A 302 -16.69 -3.60 -4.12
C LEU A 302 -15.62 -4.21 -3.18
N ASP A 303 -15.42 -5.53 -3.23
CA ASP A 303 -14.41 -6.22 -2.42
C ASP A 303 -12.99 -5.77 -2.81
N VAL A 304 -12.77 -5.51 -4.10
CA VAL A 304 -11.52 -4.93 -4.61
C VAL A 304 -11.30 -3.53 -4.04
N ILE A 305 -12.33 -2.66 -4.02
CA ILE A 305 -12.18 -1.31 -3.43
C ILE A 305 -11.88 -1.38 -1.93
N TYR A 306 -12.44 -2.34 -1.20
CA TYR A 306 -12.08 -2.56 0.21
C TYR A 306 -10.62 -2.98 0.38
N ALA A 307 -10.12 -3.86 -0.49
CA ALA A 307 -8.73 -4.32 -0.46
C ALA A 307 -7.77 -3.17 -0.77
N VAL A 308 -8.02 -2.40 -1.84
CA VAL A 308 -7.24 -1.20 -2.20
C VAL A 308 -7.21 -0.19 -1.05
N ARG A 309 -8.36 0.13 -0.43
CA ARG A 309 -8.39 1.03 0.75
C ARG A 309 -7.52 0.52 1.91
N SER A 310 -7.41 -0.79 2.06
CA SER A 310 -6.61 -1.43 3.11
C SER A 310 -5.12 -1.35 2.79
N ASP A 311 -4.74 -1.43 1.53
CA ASP A 311 -3.38 -1.15 1.05
C ASP A 311 -3.01 0.32 1.32
N GLU A 312 -3.87 1.28 0.94
CA GLU A 312 -3.63 2.71 1.23
C GLU A 312 -3.47 2.99 2.73
N THR A 313 -4.21 2.26 3.55
CA THR A 313 -4.11 2.34 5.00
C THR A 313 -2.75 1.86 5.50
N THR A 314 -2.20 0.83 4.84
CA THR A 314 -0.85 0.33 5.10
C THR A 314 0.18 1.38 4.71
N HIS A 315 0.11 1.92 3.49
CA HIS A 315 1.04 2.93 2.99
C HIS A 315 1.02 4.19 3.86
N ARG A 316 -0.18 4.66 4.26
CA ARG A 316 -0.37 5.74 5.24
C ARG A 316 0.40 5.48 6.53
N PHE A 317 0.14 4.32 7.13
CA PHE A 317 0.70 3.96 8.42
C PHE A 317 2.23 3.81 8.36
N VAL A 318 2.72 3.10 7.34
CA VAL A 318 4.14 2.85 7.12
C VAL A 318 4.88 4.15 6.87
N ASN A 319 4.44 4.98 5.93
CA ASN A 319 5.13 6.23 5.60
C ASN A 319 5.18 7.22 6.76
N HIS A 320 4.08 7.37 7.51
CA HIS A 320 4.08 8.22 8.70
C HIS A 320 5.05 7.69 9.78
N SER A 321 5.12 6.36 9.96
CA SER A 321 6.05 5.71 10.88
C SER A 321 7.51 5.87 10.44
N LEU A 322 7.81 5.64 9.15
CA LEU A 322 9.16 5.82 8.57
C LEU A 322 9.64 7.26 8.69
N ALA A 323 8.74 8.24 8.55
CA ALA A 323 9.06 9.65 8.78
C ALA A 323 9.50 9.95 10.23
N ASN A 324 9.17 9.10 11.20
CA ASN A 324 9.59 9.27 12.60
C ASN A 324 10.96 8.66 12.91
N LEU A 325 11.51 7.84 12.02
CA LEU A 325 12.78 7.14 12.22
C LEU A 325 13.98 7.97 11.76
N ASN A 326 15.17 7.56 12.21
CA ASN A 326 16.43 8.01 11.64
C ASN A 326 16.83 7.07 10.48
N PRO A 327 16.80 7.54 9.22
CA PRO A 327 17.02 6.69 8.04
C PRO A 327 18.43 6.09 7.94
N SER A 328 19.39 6.61 8.72
CA SER A 328 20.79 6.16 8.72
C SER A 328 21.12 5.12 9.79
N THR A 329 20.30 5.03 10.85
CA THR A 329 20.62 4.17 12.02
C THR A 329 19.52 3.20 12.36
N ASP A 330 18.27 3.53 12.07
CA ASP A 330 17.12 2.75 12.53
C ASP A 330 16.76 1.66 11.52
N VAL A 331 16.39 0.49 12.06
CA VAL A 331 15.87 -0.62 11.28
C VAL A 331 14.42 -0.31 10.90
N ASN A 332 14.01 -0.66 9.68
CA ASN A 332 12.61 -0.60 9.30
C ASN A 332 11.80 -1.59 10.16
N PRO A 333 10.85 -1.13 11.00
CA PRO A 333 10.08 -2.00 11.88
C PRO A 333 9.21 -3.02 11.13
N PHE A 334 8.91 -2.75 9.87
CA PHE A 334 8.03 -3.58 9.04
C PHE A 334 8.79 -4.61 8.19
N ALA A 335 10.12 -4.61 8.25
CA ALA A 335 10.95 -5.48 7.39
C ALA A 335 10.85 -6.98 7.71
N LEU A 336 10.38 -7.35 8.91
CA LEU A 336 10.24 -8.75 9.35
C LEU A 336 8.79 -9.19 9.49
N ARG A 337 7.90 -8.25 9.80
CA ARG A 337 6.49 -8.48 10.08
C ARG A 337 5.76 -7.15 9.93
N GLU A 338 4.54 -7.21 9.45
CA GLU A 338 3.64 -6.05 9.45
C GLU A 338 2.52 -6.19 10.49
N PRO A 339 2.08 -5.10 11.12
CA PRO A 339 0.87 -5.11 11.93
C PRO A 339 -0.36 -5.42 11.06
N ASP A 340 -1.39 -6.00 11.66
CA ASP A 340 -2.67 -6.27 11.00
C ASP A 340 -3.51 -4.99 10.82
N MET A 341 -4.66 -5.12 10.15
CA MET A 341 -5.54 -3.97 9.92
C MET A 341 -6.28 -3.50 11.17
N HIS A 342 -6.39 -4.33 12.22
CA HIS A 342 -6.91 -3.87 13.51
C HIS A 342 -5.97 -2.84 14.15
N THR A 343 -4.68 -2.93 13.88
CA THR A 343 -3.68 -1.94 14.27
C THR A 343 -3.59 -0.80 13.27
N LYS A 344 -3.27 -1.09 11.99
CA LYS A 344 -3.03 -0.07 10.95
C LYS A 344 -4.28 0.75 10.61
N GLY A 345 -5.46 0.13 10.73
CA GLY A 345 -6.76 0.76 10.48
C GLY A 345 -7.15 1.81 11.52
N ARG A 346 -6.73 1.62 12.78
CA ARG A 346 -7.15 2.45 13.93
C ARG A 346 -6.04 3.31 14.52
N LYS A 347 -4.80 3.14 14.05
CA LYS A 347 -3.65 3.92 14.46
C LYS A 347 -3.04 4.60 13.25
N ILE A 348 -2.65 5.87 13.41
CA ILE A 348 -2.14 6.69 12.30
C ILE A 348 -0.67 6.37 11.97
N GLU A 349 0.14 6.07 12.98
CA GLU A 349 1.58 5.80 12.85
C GLU A 349 2.11 5.12 14.10
N PHE A 350 3.29 4.53 14.02
CA PHE A 350 4.14 4.30 15.18
C PHE A 350 5.03 5.52 15.44
N GLU A 351 5.09 5.93 16.70
CA GLU A 351 6.19 6.77 17.17
C GLU A 351 7.50 5.96 17.14
N ARG A 352 8.64 6.63 17.18
CA ARG A 352 9.96 5.98 17.10
C ARG A 352 10.16 4.91 18.18
N SER A 353 9.70 5.17 19.42
CA SER A 353 9.78 4.21 20.53
C SER A 353 8.90 2.98 20.32
N GLU A 354 7.73 3.16 19.69
CA GLU A 354 6.83 2.05 19.38
C GLU A 354 7.37 1.19 18.25
N SER A 355 8.03 1.83 17.28
CA SER A 355 8.77 1.12 16.22
C SER A 355 9.90 0.27 16.80
N GLU A 356 10.67 0.80 17.76
CA GLU A 356 11.72 0.06 18.45
C GLU A 356 11.16 -1.16 19.20
N GLU A 357 10.07 -0.96 19.95
CA GLU A 357 9.40 -2.04 20.67
C GLU A 357 8.85 -3.11 19.72
N TYR A 358 8.27 -2.69 18.59
CA TYR A 358 7.76 -3.61 17.57
C TYR A 358 8.87 -4.45 16.92
N VAL A 359 10.05 -3.88 16.69
CA VAL A 359 11.24 -4.60 16.21
C VAL A 359 11.67 -5.66 17.23
N LYS A 360 11.77 -5.29 18.51
CA LYS A 360 12.14 -6.23 19.60
C LYS A 360 11.18 -7.40 19.68
N GLN A 361 9.87 -7.13 19.71
CA GLN A 361 8.84 -8.17 19.74
C GLN A 361 8.91 -9.09 18.52
N SER A 362 9.14 -8.53 17.33
CA SER A 362 9.28 -9.33 16.10
C SER A 362 10.50 -10.24 16.16
N HIS A 363 11.63 -9.78 16.69
CA HIS A 363 12.80 -10.63 16.92
C HIS A 363 12.56 -11.75 17.93
N GLU A 364 11.86 -11.45 19.03
CA GLU A 364 11.53 -12.46 20.04
C GLU A 364 10.62 -13.55 19.49
N LEU A 365 9.60 -13.18 18.71
CA LEU A 365 8.69 -14.13 18.06
C LEU A 365 9.44 -15.06 17.10
N MET A 366 10.23 -14.49 16.20
CA MET A 366 11.03 -15.27 15.24
C MET A 366 12.04 -16.18 15.94
N THR A 367 12.60 -15.76 17.07
CA THR A 367 13.53 -16.59 17.85
C THR A 367 12.79 -17.74 18.53
N LYS A 368 11.64 -17.49 19.15
CA LYS A 368 10.79 -18.53 19.76
C LYS A 368 10.37 -19.59 18.74
N GLU A 369 10.01 -19.18 17.53
CA GLU A 369 9.64 -20.10 16.45
C GLU A 369 10.81 -20.96 15.99
N ARG A 370 11.99 -20.38 15.77
CA ARG A 370 13.19 -21.18 15.46
C ARG A 370 13.51 -22.19 16.55
N ILE A 371 13.36 -21.80 17.82
CA ILE A 371 13.55 -22.71 18.96
C ILE A 371 12.48 -23.82 18.94
N ASN A 372 11.22 -23.49 18.67
CA ASN A 372 10.15 -24.49 18.62
C ASN A 372 10.30 -25.45 17.43
N ALA A 373 10.72 -24.95 16.27
CA ALA A 373 10.96 -25.75 15.06
C ALA A 373 12.21 -26.65 15.16
N SER A 374 13.14 -26.33 16.07
CA SER A 374 14.36 -27.11 16.30
C SER A 374 14.25 -28.13 17.44
N LYS A 375 13.09 -28.22 18.12
CA LYS A 375 12.85 -29.29 19.08
C LYS A 375 12.61 -30.61 18.32
N PRO A 376 13.34 -31.70 18.65
CA PRO A 376 13.04 -33.00 18.07
C PRO A 376 11.63 -33.45 18.49
N THR A 377 10.82 -33.83 17.50
CA THR A 377 9.50 -34.44 17.65
C THR A 377 9.52 -35.73 18.44
#